data_AF-A0A399T2S2-F1
#
_entry.id   AF-A0A399T2S2-F1
#
_cell.length_a   1.000
_cell.length_b   1.000
_cell.length_c   1.000
_cell.angle_alpha   90.00
_cell.angle_beta   90.00
_cell.angle_gamma   90.00
#
_symmetry.space_group_name_H-M   'P 1'
#
loop_
_entity.id
_entity.type
_entity.pdbx_description
1 polymer ?
#
loop_
_entity_poly.entity_id
_entity_poly.type
_entity_poly.pdbx_seq_one_letter_code
_entity_poly.pdbx_strand_id
1 'polypeptide(L)'
;MKVLNENKLKSGLKIEPTHYYVRFRPKDEKERHLIVRDTTLYVYDYPLDVEIKRGGTHYHDPKIPKNEITWQYTIVPIDYEFPKVQYQKLADLYLPEYGRELTELKSARIEHFDWLKLENEALRITGNIEEKTQNESTLKSTSWRPAGNIKVFDDIIDSYSTRIKIFSHYDYFYCDTGEPVNTSDPTVEAPAEEENTGEIPEGENICARPIYNYITSSVNSHYIPLEGVEVRARRWFTTYSDITDANGNYVCNGTFDRDANYSIKWERADFDIRDGSYGQAYFNGPDMTGDWNLVIRDEGLSPKSFLFAHIFRAAYTYYYKNYLWGIKTPDERGFLEQRLHIGGRVESNFASHFFDFNVLFQSSTVLIHQNDKNSQEIFGTTIHELAHVSHWDAGGFSDINWLLDNRMTESWAEGVEAVITNDVYDTNNYGTNQNRTIASMTTDGGDFDGYTSIVWDLIDNVNQRMDLYGGNTAYVNDRVSGYTLSQIENALPSLLGSWWTWRSNLVDDNNNPTEGYVTELFQQLN
;
A
#
# COMPACT_ATOMS: atom_id res chain seq x y z
N MET A 1 -8.66 17.86 -23.33
CA MET A 1 -9.47 19.09 -23.53
C MET A 1 -10.88 18.76 -23.96
N LYS A 2 -11.90 19.51 -23.55
CA LYS A 2 -13.30 19.30 -24.02
C LYS A 2 -13.47 19.81 -25.46
N VAL A 3 -13.98 18.97 -26.36
CA VAL A 3 -14.21 19.35 -27.76
C VAL A 3 -15.48 20.21 -27.85
N LEU A 4 -15.34 21.47 -28.30
CA LEU A 4 -16.46 22.29 -28.73
C LEU A 4 -16.48 22.35 -30.26
N ASN A 5 -17.67 22.17 -30.85
CA ASN A 5 -17.87 22.32 -32.28
C ASN A 5 -17.48 23.74 -32.70
N GLU A 6 -16.57 23.80 -33.68
CA GLU A 6 -16.13 24.98 -34.44
C GLU A 6 -15.15 25.94 -33.74
N ASN A 7 -13.86 25.61 -33.79
CA ASN A 7 -12.81 26.63 -33.91
C ASN A 7 -11.70 26.16 -34.85
N LYS A 8 -11.59 26.83 -36.01
CA LYS A 8 -10.53 26.59 -37.00
C LYS A 8 -9.21 27.15 -36.47
N LEU A 9 -8.34 26.28 -35.98
CA LEU A 9 -6.93 26.60 -35.77
C LEU A 9 -6.24 26.94 -37.09
N LYS A 10 -5.22 27.81 -37.04
CA LYS A 10 -4.43 28.23 -38.23
C LYS A 10 -3.79 27.06 -38.98
N SER A 11 -3.55 25.92 -38.33
CA SER A 11 -2.89 24.75 -38.89
C SER A 11 -3.79 23.82 -39.69
N GLY A 12 -5.11 24.06 -39.76
CA GLY A 12 -6.05 23.13 -40.38
C GLY A 12 -6.19 21.80 -39.62
N LEU A 13 -5.77 21.76 -38.36
CA LEU A 13 -5.85 20.59 -37.48
C LEU A 13 -7.32 20.20 -37.27
N LYS A 14 -7.64 18.93 -37.57
CA LYS A 14 -8.95 18.35 -37.27
C LYS A 14 -8.92 17.81 -35.84
N ILE A 15 -9.66 18.47 -34.94
CA ILE A 15 -9.81 18.03 -33.55
C ILE A 15 -10.97 17.03 -33.52
N GLU A 16 -10.67 15.75 -33.29
CA GLU A 16 -11.65 14.69 -33.11
C GLU A 16 -11.53 14.10 -31.70
N PRO A 17 -12.63 13.66 -31.08
CA PRO A 17 -12.55 13.02 -29.76
C PRO A 17 -11.61 11.81 -29.77
N THR A 18 -10.64 11.78 -28.85
CA THR A 18 -9.80 10.60 -28.60
C THR A 18 -10.22 9.87 -27.33
N HIS A 19 -10.87 10.56 -26.40
CA HIS A 19 -11.33 10.00 -25.12
C HIS A 19 -12.72 10.52 -24.74
N TYR A 20 -13.37 9.84 -23.81
CA TYR A 20 -14.57 10.28 -23.13
C TYR A 20 -14.28 10.58 -21.67
N TYR A 21 -14.80 11.70 -21.18
CA TYR A 21 -14.93 11.94 -19.75
C TYR A 21 -16.24 11.31 -19.27
N VAL A 22 -16.14 10.36 -18.36
CA VAL A 22 -17.28 9.56 -17.89
C VAL A 22 -17.32 9.53 -16.37
N ARG A 23 -18.50 9.20 -15.84
CA ARG A 23 -18.66 8.84 -14.43
C ARG A 23 -19.51 7.59 -14.28
N PHE A 24 -19.13 6.71 -13.35
CA PHE A 24 -19.86 5.50 -12.99
C PHE A 24 -20.62 5.68 -11.68
N ARG A 25 -21.81 5.07 -11.59
CA ARG A 25 -22.62 4.93 -10.38
C ARG A 25 -22.66 3.45 -10.00
N PRO A 26 -21.63 2.92 -9.32
CA PRO A 26 -21.71 1.58 -8.76
C PRO A 26 -22.77 1.56 -7.66
N LYS A 27 -23.61 0.53 -7.66
CA LYS A 27 -24.61 0.32 -6.61
C LYS A 27 -24.05 -0.40 -5.39
N ASP A 28 -22.94 -1.12 -5.57
CA ASP A 28 -22.26 -1.93 -4.56
C ASP A 28 -20.76 -2.10 -4.87
N GLU A 29 -20.01 -2.69 -3.95
CA GLU A 29 -18.56 -2.91 -4.10
C GLU A 29 -18.23 -3.92 -5.20
N LYS A 30 -19.15 -4.84 -5.54
CA LYS A 30 -18.93 -5.74 -6.68
C LYS A 30 -18.91 -4.96 -7.98
N GLU A 31 -19.87 -4.06 -8.18
CA GLU A 31 -19.87 -3.17 -9.32
C GLU A 31 -18.71 -2.18 -9.30
N ARG A 32 -18.32 -1.66 -8.12
CA ARG A 32 -17.13 -0.80 -8.04
C ARG A 32 -15.86 -1.55 -8.41
N HIS A 33 -15.73 -2.79 -7.95
CA HIS A 33 -14.61 -3.67 -8.28
C HIS A 33 -14.49 -3.90 -9.79
N LEU A 34 -15.60 -4.05 -10.53
CA LEU A 34 -15.59 -4.16 -11.99
C LEU A 34 -14.93 -2.96 -12.69
N ILE A 35 -14.93 -1.78 -12.04
CA ILE A 35 -14.28 -0.56 -12.54
C ILE A 35 -12.81 -0.54 -12.13
N VAL A 36 -12.52 -0.72 -10.83
CA VAL A 36 -11.16 -0.53 -10.30
C VAL A 36 -10.20 -1.69 -10.60
N ARG A 37 -10.72 -2.86 -11.02
CA ARG A 37 -9.89 -3.97 -11.53
C ARG A 37 -9.18 -3.64 -12.83
N ASP A 38 -9.65 -2.64 -13.57
CA ASP A 38 -8.92 -2.09 -14.71
C ASP A 38 -7.85 -1.14 -14.18
N THR A 39 -6.65 -1.68 -13.99
CA THR A 39 -5.50 -0.94 -13.46
C THR A 39 -4.95 0.10 -14.44
N THR A 40 -5.48 0.18 -15.67
CA THR A 40 -5.11 1.22 -16.64
C THR A 40 -5.87 2.52 -16.42
N LEU A 41 -6.94 2.49 -15.61
CA LEU A 41 -7.79 3.65 -15.36
C LEU A 41 -7.42 4.36 -14.06
N TYR A 42 -7.21 5.67 -14.15
CA TYR A 42 -7.27 6.52 -12.98
C TYR A 42 -8.72 6.85 -12.66
N VAL A 43 -9.20 6.34 -11.52
CA VAL A 43 -10.55 6.56 -11.01
C VAL A 43 -10.51 7.50 -9.80
N TYR A 44 -11.45 8.46 -9.78
CA TYR A 44 -11.54 9.52 -8.77
C TYR A 44 -12.96 9.56 -8.18
N ASP A 45 -13.06 9.88 -6.89
CA ASP A 45 -14.34 10.13 -6.22
C ASP A 45 -14.88 11.54 -6.50
N TYR A 46 -14.05 12.46 -6.99
CA TYR A 46 -14.42 13.84 -7.34
C TYR A 46 -14.43 14.13 -8.85
N PRO A 47 -15.21 15.14 -9.30
CA PRO A 47 -15.18 15.59 -10.69
C PRO A 47 -13.82 16.18 -11.09
N LEU A 48 -13.33 15.83 -12.28
CA LEU A 48 -12.04 16.27 -12.80
C LEU A 48 -12.05 17.69 -13.37
N ASP A 49 -13.22 18.20 -13.73
CA ASP A 49 -13.44 19.47 -14.42
C ASP A 49 -13.74 20.65 -13.48
N VAL A 50 -13.46 20.49 -12.18
CA VAL A 50 -13.62 21.53 -11.15
C VAL A 50 -12.34 21.76 -10.38
N GLU A 51 -12.17 23.00 -9.91
CA GLU A 51 -11.06 23.39 -9.03
C GLU A 51 -11.30 22.88 -7.60
N ILE A 52 -10.30 22.23 -7.01
CA ILE A 52 -10.33 21.77 -5.62
C ILE A 52 -9.85 22.91 -4.73
N LYS A 53 -10.79 23.69 -4.18
CA LYS A 53 -10.48 24.88 -3.37
C LYS A 53 -10.02 24.58 -1.93
N ARG A 54 -10.29 23.38 -1.44
CA ARG A 54 -9.95 22.95 -0.08
C ARG A 54 -9.51 21.49 -0.11
N GLY A 55 -8.29 21.23 0.35
CA GLY A 55 -7.81 19.88 0.59
C GLY A 55 -8.66 19.15 1.64
N GLY A 56 -8.77 17.84 1.48
CA GLY A 56 -9.48 16.94 2.39
C GLY A 56 -8.97 15.51 2.25
N THR A 57 -9.63 14.56 2.89
CA THR A 57 -9.26 13.13 2.86
C THR A 57 -10.09 12.29 1.89
N HIS A 58 -11.26 12.79 1.48
CA HIS A 58 -12.12 12.19 0.45
C HIS A 58 -13.14 13.22 -0.05
N TYR A 59 -13.79 12.95 -1.18
CA TYR A 59 -14.96 13.71 -1.64
C TYR A 59 -16.20 12.82 -1.68
N HIS A 60 -17.35 13.36 -1.30
CA HIS A 60 -18.64 12.69 -1.43
C HIS A 60 -19.68 13.67 -1.99
N ASP A 61 -20.30 13.32 -3.13
CA ASP A 61 -21.37 14.13 -3.73
C ASP A 61 -22.50 14.35 -2.70
N PRO A 62 -22.82 15.60 -2.31
CA PRO A 62 -23.85 15.91 -1.31
C PRO A 62 -25.25 15.40 -1.65
N LYS A 63 -25.51 15.07 -2.92
CA LYS A 63 -26.80 14.53 -3.39
C LYS A 63 -26.90 13.03 -3.21
N ILE A 64 -25.80 12.35 -2.88
CA ILE A 64 -25.74 10.92 -2.64
C ILE A 64 -25.79 10.66 -1.12
N PRO A 65 -26.57 9.70 -0.62
CA PRO A 65 -26.53 9.31 0.78
C PRO A 65 -25.12 8.92 1.24
N LYS A 66 -24.74 9.26 2.48
CA LYS A 66 -23.38 9.03 2.99
C LYS A 66 -22.98 7.55 3.09
N ASN A 67 -23.96 6.65 3.11
CA ASN A 67 -23.78 5.22 3.19
C ASN A 67 -23.76 4.53 1.81
N GLU A 68 -23.86 5.28 0.72
CA GLU A 68 -23.72 4.76 -0.63
C GLU A 68 -22.36 5.17 -1.21
N ILE A 69 -21.81 4.35 -2.12
CA ILE A 69 -20.63 4.72 -2.90
C ILE A 69 -20.92 6.01 -3.66
N THR A 70 -19.98 6.95 -3.79
CA THR A 70 -20.19 8.17 -4.58
C THR A 70 -19.92 7.95 -6.08
N TRP A 71 -20.13 8.97 -6.91
CA TRP A 71 -19.78 8.89 -8.34
C TRP A 71 -18.29 8.63 -8.54
N GLN A 72 -17.95 7.74 -9.46
CA GLN A 72 -16.56 7.42 -9.81
C GLN A 72 -16.22 8.02 -11.17
N TYR A 73 -15.40 9.06 -11.21
CA TYR A 73 -15.02 9.82 -12.39
C TYR A 73 -13.75 9.26 -13.02
N THR A 74 -13.71 9.18 -14.35
CA THR A 74 -12.52 8.72 -15.08
C THR A 74 -12.54 9.16 -16.54
N ILE A 75 -11.45 8.89 -17.24
CA ILE A 75 -11.25 9.16 -18.66
C ILE A 75 -10.98 7.83 -19.34
N VAL A 76 -11.70 7.56 -20.43
CA VAL A 76 -11.58 6.31 -21.18
C VAL A 76 -11.38 6.58 -22.67
N PRO A 77 -10.64 5.73 -23.41
CA PRO A 77 -10.58 5.78 -24.87
C PRO A 77 -11.97 5.71 -25.51
N ILE A 78 -12.13 6.24 -26.73
CA ILE A 78 -13.43 6.20 -27.44
C ILE A 78 -13.93 4.78 -27.75
N ASP A 79 -13.02 3.81 -27.81
CA ASP A 79 -13.27 2.38 -28.05
C ASP A 79 -13.30 1.56 -26.75
N TYR A 80 -13.33 2.22 -25.58
CA TYR A 80 -13.38 1.55 -24.29
C TYR A 80 -14.63 0.68 -24.11
N GLU A 81 -14.42 -0.58 -23.71
CA GLU A 81 -15.49 -1.52 -23.40
C GLU A 81 -16.00 -1.31 -21.98
N PHE A 82 -17.15 -0.66 -21.85
CA PHE A 82 -17.73 -0.36 -20.54
C PHE A 82 -18.15 -1.62 -19.79
N PRO A 83 -17.80 -1.75 -18.49
CA PRO A 83 -18.32 -2.82 -17.64
C PRO A 83 -19.84 -2.66 -17.45
N LYS A 84 -20.51 -3.72 -16.98
CA LYS A 84 -21.96 -3.74 -16.69
C LYS A 84 -22.30 -2.96 -15.42
N VAL A 85 -21.94 -1.68 -15.40
CA VAL A 85 -22.18 -0.73 -14.30
C VAL A 85 -22.84 0.51 -14.89
N GLN A 86 -23.75 1.14 -14.14
CA GLN A 86 -24.39 2.39 -14.60
C GLN A 86 -23.32 3.46 -14.84
N TYR A 87 -23.34 4.11 -15.99
CA TYR A 87 -22.41 5.19 -16.32
C TYR A 87 -23.09 6.34 -17.06
N GLN A 88 -22.42 7.49 -17.08
CA GLN A 88 -22.82 8.68 -17.83
C GLN A 88 -21.60 9.29 -18.52
N LYS A 89 -21.71 9.52 -19.84
CA LYS A 89 -20.76 10.36 -20.57
C LYS A 89 -21.02 11.84 -20.27
N LEU A 90 -19.98 12.56 -19.85
CA LEU A 90 -20.03 13.97 -19.46
C LEU A 90 -19.48 14.89 -20.56
N ALA A 91 -18.43 14.45 -21.26
CA ALA A 91 -17.82 15.23 -22.33
C ALA A 91 -17.02 14.37 -23.31
N ASP A 92 -16.88 14.86 -24.54
CA ASP A 92 -15.90 14.36 -25.50
C ASP A 92 -14.58 15.10 -25.30
N LEU A 93 -13.47 14.35 -25.23
CA LEU A 93 -12.15 14.87 -24.96
C LEU A 93 -11.19 14.65 -26.12
N TYR A 94 -10.35 15.64 -26.38
CA TYR A 94 -9.14 15.52 -27.19
C TYR A 94 -7.91 15.49 -26.29
N LEU A 95 -7.27 14.32 -26.22
CA LEU A 95 -6.05 14.02 -25.45
C LEU A 95 -5.16 13.10 -26.32
N PRO A 96 -4.32 13.65 -27.21
CA PRO A 96 -3.43 12.87 -28.08
C PRO A 96 -2.18 12.32 -27.35
N GLU A 97 -1.85 12.86 -26.17
CA GLU A 97 -0.69 12.45 -25.34
C GLU A 97 -1.01 11.36 -24.31
N TYR A 98 -2.29 11.02 -24.12
CA TYR A 98 -2.71 10.04 -23.13
C TYR A 98 -2.55 8.62 -23.69
N GLY A 99 -1.71 7.80 -23.05
CA GLY A 99 -1.60 6.35 -23.33
C GLY A 99 -0.55 5.89 -24.36
N ARG A 100 0.47 6.68 -24.72
CA ARG A 100 1.61 6.22 -25.55
C ARG A 100 2.95 6.65 -24.99
N GLU A 101 3.99 5.82 -25.18
CA GLU A 101 5.37 6.22 -24.95
C GLU A 101 5.70 7.50 -25.74
N LEU A 102 6.20 8.51 -25.03
CA LEU A 102 6.54 9.86 -25.55
C LEU A 102 7.52 9.84 -26.75
N THR A 103 8.21 8.72 -26.98
CA THR A 103 9.16 8.52 -28.07
C THR A 103 8.50 8.42 -29.45
N GLU A 104 7.28 7.89 -29.56
CA GLU A 104 6.60 7.72 -30.86
C GLU A 104 5.86 8.99 -31.36
N LEU A 105 5.64 9.97 -30.48
CA LEU A 105 4.85 11.18 -30.80
C LEU A 105 5.63 12.29 -31.49
N LYS A 106 6.97 12.17 -31.64
CA LYS A 106 7.75 13.13 -32.46
C LYS A 106 7.34 13.14 -33.94
N SER A 107 6.47 12.22 -34.37
CA SER A 107 6.12 12.00 -35.77
C SER A 107 4.72 12.49 -36.20
N ALA A 108 3.85 13.02 -35.32
CA ALA A 108 2.47 13.39 -35.70
C ALA A 108 1.97 14.75 -35.15
N ARG A 109 2.54 15.84 -35.67
CA ARG A 109 1.95 17.18 -35.95
C ARG A 109 0.90 17.75 -34.98
N ILE A 110 1.32 18.22 -33.81
CA ILE A 110 0.88 19.51 -33.26
C ILE A 110 2.16 20.23 -32.82
N GLU A 111 2.42 21.44 -33.34
CA GLU A 111 3.48 22.29 -32.80
C GLU A 111 3.19 22.56 -31.32
N HIS A 112 4.17 22.38 -30.42
CA HIS A 112 4.00 22.56 -28.97
C HIS A 112 3.29 23.89 -28.60
N PHE A 113 3.52 24.94 -29.40
CA PHE A 113 2.84 26.23 -29.28
C PHE A 113 1.33 26.19 -29.55
N ASP A 114 0.87 25.41 -30.54
CA ASP A 114 -0.55 25.25 -30.85
C ASP A 114 -1.25 24.40 -29.78
N TRP A 115 -0.55 23.41 -29.20
CA TRP A 115 -1.03 22.63 -28.06
C TRP A 115 -1.30 23.50 -26.83
N LEU A 116 -0.33 24.33 -26.45
CA LEU A 116 -0.46 25.24 -25.30
C LEU A 116 -1.60 26.25 -25.49
N LYS A 117 -1.83 26.72 -26.73
CA LYS A 117 -2.97 27.60 -27.05
C LYS A 117 -4.31 26.89 -26.88
N LEU A 118 -4.41 25.65 -27.35
CA LEU A 118 -5.61 24.85 -27.22
C LEU A 118 -5.92 24.57 -25.75
N GLU A 119 -4.92 24.20 -24.95
CA GLU A 119 -5.09 23.96 -23.52
C GLU A 119 -5.56 25.23 -22.79
N ASN A 120 -4.92 26.38 -23.06
CA ASN A 120 -5.31 27.66 -22.47
C ASN A 120 -6.74 28.06 -22.83
N GLU A 121 -7.13 27.91 -24.10
CA GLU A 121 -8.49 28.23 -24.52
C GLU A 121 -9.50 27.27 -23.89
N ALA A 122 -9.16 25.99 -23.76
CA ALA A 122 -9.98 24.99 -23.10
C ALA A 122 -10.17 25.29 -21.60
N LEU A 123 -9.12 25.74 -20.89
CA LEU A 123 -9.24 26.19 -19.50
C LEU A 123 -10.10 27.47 -19.39
N ARG A 124 -9.90 28.43 -20.30
CA ARG A 124 -10.63 29.71 -20.35
C ARG A 124 -12.13 29.50 -20.51
N ILE A 125 -12.56 28.68 -21.46
CA ILE A 125 -13.99 28.42 -21.72
C ILE A 125 -14.65 27.64 -20.59
N THR A 126 -13.89 26.87 -19.80
CA THR A 126 -14.41 26.14 -18.63
C THR A 126 -14.30 26.93 -17.33
N GLY A 127 -13.75 28.14 -17.35
CA GLY A 127 -13.55 28.96 -16.15
C GLY A 127 -12.46 28.43 -15.21
N ASN A 128 -11.52 27.63 -15.72
CA ASN A 128 -10.41 27.03 -14.98
C ASN A 128 -9.06 27.72 -15.27
N ILE A 129 -9.09 29.01 -15.63
CA ILE A 129 -7.87 29.81 -15.89
C ILE A 129 -7.60 30.73 -14.70
N GLU A 130 -6.37 30.73 -14.20
CA GLU A 130 -5.97 31.60 -13.09
C GLU A 130 -5.99 33.08 -13.51
N GLU A 131 -6.47 33.97 -12.62
CA GLU A 131 -6.49 35.43 -12.87
C GLU A 131 -5.07 35.99 -13.16
N LYS A 132 -4.02 35.38 -12.59
CA LYS A 132 -2.63 35.79 -12.79
C LYS A 132 -2.14 35.62 -14.22
N THR A 133 -2.73 34.71 -15.00
CA THR A 133 -2.32 34.45 -16.39
C THR A 133 -2.99 35.36 -17.42
N GLN A 134 -3.94 36.22 -17.00
CA GLN A 134 -4.67 37.09 -17.94
C GLN A 134 -3.81 38.25 -18.49
N ASN A 135 -2.69 38.59 -17.83
CA ASN A 135 -1.93 39.82 -18.12
C ASN A 135 -0.49 39.61 -18.61
N GLU A 136 0.02 38.38 -18.76
CA GLU A 136 1.39 38.15 -19.22
C GLU A 136 1.47 37.26 -20.46
N SER A 137 1.98 37.83 -21.55
CA SER A 137 2.40 37.15 -22.77
C SER A 137 3.80 36.54 -22.59
N THR A 138 4.01 35.68 -21.60
CA THR A 138 5.30 35.01 -21.33
C THR A 138 5.18 33.52 -21.58
N LEU A 139 5.17 33.17 -22.86
CA LEU A 139 5.25 31.79 -23.38
C LEU A 139 6.69 31.24 -23.27
N LYS A 140 7.19 31.12 -22.05
CA LYS A 140 8.39 30.35 -21.73
C LYS A 140 8.11 29.52 -20.48
N SER A 141 7.33 28.46 -20.63
CA SER A 141 7.40 27.38 -19.66
C SER A 141 8.30 26.29 -20.21
N THR A 142 9.33 25.93 -19.46
CA THR A 142 10.05 24.68 -19.65
C THR A 142 9.25 23.61 -18.95
N SER A 143 8.82 22.57 -19.68
CA SER A 143 8.17 21.40 -19.11
C SER A 143 8.98 20.88 -17.92
N TRP A 144 8.32 20.59 -16.81
CA TRP A 144 8.95 20.08 -15.59
C TRP A 144 8.34 18.74 -15.22
N ARG A 145 9.14 17.88 -14.57
CA ARG A 145 8.72 16.54 -14.14
C ARG A 145 8.37 16.58 -12.64
N PRO A 146 7.15 16.19 -12.24
CA PRO A 146 6.81 16.08 -10.83
C PRO A 146 7.67 15.03 -10.14
N ALA A 147 8.22 15.40 -8.99
CA ALA A 147 9.11 14.56 -8.19
C ALA A 147 9.08 15.02 -6.74
N GLY A 148 9.72 14.27 -5.86
CA GLY A 148 9.93 14.70 -4.49
C GLY A 148 10.15 13.55 -3.54
N ASN A 149 9.82 13.78 -2.27
CA ASN A 149 10.06 12.86 -1.18
C ASN A 149 8.90 12.87 -0.20
N ILE A 150 8.43 11.69 0.23
CA ILE A 150 7.33 11.55 1.20
C ILE A 150 7.84 10.88 2.46
N LYS A 151 7.61 11.53 3.60
CA LYS A 151 7.95 11.03 4.95
C LYS A 151 6.77 11.16 5.89
N VAL A 152 6.79 10.36 6.95
CA VAL A 152 5.88 10.49 8.10
C VAL A 152 6.70 10.62 9.39
N PHE A 153 6.18 11.37 10.35
CA PHE A 153 6.71 11.41 11.70
C PHE A 153 6.38 10.11 12.44
N ASP A 154 7.34 9.58 13.17
CA ASP A 154 7.18 8.44 14.07
C ASP A 154 7.77 8.79 15.44
N ASP A 155 6.96 8.70 16.49
CA ASP A 155 7.31 9.13 17.84
C ASP A 155 8.09 8.09 18.65
N ILE A 156 8.26 6.87 18.11
CA ILE A 156 9.07 5.80 18.71
C ILE A 156 10.39 5.64 17.97
N ILE A 157 10.36 5.61 16.63
CA ILE A 157 11.58 5.45 15.82
C ILE A 157 12.39 6.73 15.82
N ASP A 158 13.63 6.69 16.32
CA ASP A 158 14.57 7.82 16.30
C ASP A 158 15.73 7.65 15.29
N SER A 159 15.84 6.46 14.69
CA SER A 159 16.78 6.14 13.63
C SER A 159 16.26 4.99 12.75
N TYR A 160 16.59 5.03 11.46
CA TYR A 160 16.20 3.98 10.53
C TYR A 160 17.29 3.70 9.50
N SER A 161 17.25 2.51 8.91
CA SER A 161 18.14 2.14 7.80
C SER A 161 17.32 1.77 6.57
N THR A 162 17.70 2.30 5.41
CA THR A 162 17.14 1.92 4.11
C THR A 162 18.15 1.09 3.33
N ARG A 163 17.69 0.07 2.62
CA ARG A 163 18.53 -0.78 1.78
C ARG A 163 18.14 -0.59 0.32
N ILE A 164 19.03 -0.03 -0.48
CA ILE A 164 18.79 0.23 -1.90
C ILE A 164 19.50 -0.77 -2.79
N LYS A 165 18.81 -1.21 -3.85
CA LYS A 165 19.34 -2.07 -4.90
C LYS A 165 19.90 -1.19 -6.02
N ILE A 166 21.22 -1.19 -6.19
CA ILE A 166 21.92 -0.38 -7.18
C ILE A 166 22.49 -1.29 -8.25
N PHE A 167 22.23 -0.99 -9.53
CA PHE A 167 22.86 -1.71 -10.63
C PHE A 167 24.38 -1.61 -10.52
N SER A 168 25.05 -2.76 -10.56
CA SER A 168 26.49 -2.82 -10.52
C SER A 168 27.06 -3.04 -11.91
N HIS A 169 26.70 -4.15 -12.56
CA HIS A 169 27.21 -4.54 -13.87
C HIS A 169 26.35 -5.67 -14.48
N TYR A 170 26.56 -6.00 -15.75
CA TYR A 170 26.05 -7.22 -16.36
C TYR A 170 27.06 -8.36 -16.19
N ASP A 171 26.56 -9.52 -15.75
CA ASP A 171 27.27 -10.81 -15.84
C ASP A 171 26.95 -11.45 -17.19
N TYR A 172 27.96 -11.96 -17.89
CA TYR A 172 27.81 -12.70 -19.13
C TYR A 172 28.02 -14.20 -18.90
N PHE A 173 27.13 -15.03 -19.44
CA PHE A 173 27.16 -16.48 -19.31
C PHE A 173 26.65 -17.16 -20.58
N TYR A 174 27.04 -18.41 -20.82
CA TYR A 174 26.51 -19.17 -21.94
C TYR A 174 25.06 -19.57 -21.67
N CYS A 175 24.14 -19.23 -22.59
CA CYS A 175 22.71 -19.42 -22.35
C CYS A 175 22.34 -20.90 -22.12
N ASP A 176 23.01 -21.83 -22.80
CA ASP A 176 22.69 -23.26 -22.72
C ASP A 176 23.23 -23.94 -21.45
N THR A 177 24.36 -23.47 -20.92
CA THR A 177 25.07 -24.15 -19.82
C THR A 177 24.99 -23.40 -18.49
N GLY A 178 24.73 -22.09 -18.53
CA GLY A 178 24.78 -21.22 -17.35
C GLY A 178 26.21 -20.94 -16.85
N GLU A 179 27.24 -21.39 -17.57
CA GLU A 179 28.63 -21.16 -17.18
C GLU A 179 29.07 -19.72 -17.50
N PRO A 180 29.86 -19.07 -16.62
CA PRO A 180 30.32 -17.71 -16.83
C PRO A 180 31.25 -17.62 -18.05
N VAL A 181 31.11 -16.55 -18.83
CA VAL A 181 32.02 -16.25 -19.94
C VAL A 181 33.34 -15.73 -19.38
N ASN A 182 34.45 -16.37 -19.74
CA ASN A 182 35.76 -15.91 -19.32
C ASN A 182 36.31 -14.84 -20.28
N THR A 183 36.25 -13.58 -19.87
CA THR A 183 36.71 -12.40 -20.65
C THR A 183 38.21 -12.39 -20.94
N SER A 184 38.98 -13.34 -20.39
CA SER A 184 40.41 -13.50 -20.65
C SER A 184 40.76 -14.55 -21.72
N ASP A 185 39.76 -15.21 -22.31
CA ASP A 185 39.96 -16.11 -23.46
C ASP A 185 39.98 -15.31 -24.78
N PRO A 186 41.10 -15.31 -25.53
CA PRO A 186 41.22 -14.55 -26.79
C PRO A 186 40.36 -15.10 -27.94
N THR A 187 39.60 -16.18 -27.73
CA THR A 187 38.69 -16.76 -28.73
C THR A 187 37.22 -16.35 -28.57
N VAL A 188 36.90 -15.55 -27.56
CA VAL A 188 35.52 -15.09 -27.26
C VAL A 188 35.46 -13.57 -27.34
N GLU A 189 34.65 -13.01 -28.23
CA GLU A 189 34.39 -11.57 -28.29
C GLU A 189 33.35 -11.18 -27.23
N ALA A 190 33.68 -11.34 -25.94
CA ALA A 190 32.86 -10.77 -24.87
C ALA A 190 33.04 -9.24 -24.84
N PRO A 191 31.97 -8.45 -24.61
CA PRO A 191 32.09 -7.01 -24.42
C PRO A 191 33.09 -6.72 -23.29
N ALA A 192 34.05 -5.83 -23.54
CA ALA A 192 35.04 -5.47 -22.53
C ALA A 192 34.34 -4.98 -21.24
N GLU A 193 34.90 -5.31 -20.07
CA GLU A 193 34.36 -4.87 -18.76
C GLU A 193 34.14 -3.35 -18.68
N GLU A 194 34.86 -2.57 -19.49
CA GLU A 194 34.78 -1.10 -19.55
C GLU A 194 33.54 -0.56 -20.29
N GLU A 195 32.82 -1.38 -21.08
CA GLU A 195 31.63 -0.90 -21.84
C GLU A 195 30.30 -1.30 -21.20
N ASN A 196 30.19 -2.47 -20.56
CA ASN A 196 29.09 -2.89 -19.66
C ASN A 196 27.67 -2.39 -20.02
N THR A 197 27.35 -2.37 -21.31
CA THR A 197 26.11 -1.81 -21.87
C THR A 197 24.94 -2.79 -21.81
N GLY A 198 25.22 -4.07 -21.55
CA GLY A 198 24.25 -5.16 -21.67
C GLY A 198 23.97 -5.56 -23.12
N GLU A 199 24.69 -5.00 -24.09
CA GLU A 199 24.59 -5.39 -25.50
C GLU A 199 25.36 -6.69 -25.75
N ILE A 200 24.71 -7.64 -26.43
CA ILE A 200 25.28 -8.95 -26.76
C ILE A 200 25.60 -8.95 -28.27
N PRO A 201 26.83 -9.35 -28.69
CA PRO A 201 27.17 -9.48 -30.11
C PRO A 201 26.25 -10.45 -30.85
N GLU A 202 25.80 -10.09 -32.05
CA GLU A 202 24.95 -10.94 -32.87
C GLU A 202 25.67 -12.23 -33.29
N GLY A 203 25.09 -13.39 -32.96
CA GLY A 203 25.56 -14.70 -33.43
C GLY A 203 26.24 -15.57 -32.36
N GLU A 204 26.36 -15.11 -31.12
CA GLU A 204 26.92 -15.90 -30.01
C GLU A 204 25.85 -16.41 -29.03
N ASN A 205 26.09 -17.58 -28.43
CA ASN A 205 25.22 -18.21 -27.42
C ASN A 205 25.45 -17.61 -26.02
N ILE A 206 25.51 -16.29 -25.93
CA ILE A 206 25.82 -15.55 -24.71
C ILE A 206 24.55 -14.83 -24.24
N CYS A 207 24.31 -14.90 -22.95
CA CYS A 207 23.24 -14.20 -22.25
C CYS A 207 23.86 -13.22 -21.24
N ALA A 208 23.21 -12.08 -21.05
CA ALA A 208 23.58 -11.10 -20.04
C ALA A 208 22.51 -11.05 -18.95
N ARG A 209 22.92 -10.96 -17.68
CA ARG A 209 22.01 -10.68 -16.56
C ARG A 209 22.50 -9.49 -15.75
N PRO A 210 21.61 -8.59 -15.30
CA PRO A 210 22.02 -7.49 -14.45
C PRO A 210 22.35 -7.97 -13.03
N ILE A 211 23.52 -7.60 -12.55
CA ILE A 211 24.00 -7.76 -11.17
C ILE A 211 23.81 -6.45 -10.42
N TYR A 212 23.37 -6.58 -9.17
CA TYR A 212 23.07 -5.45 -8.31
C TYR A 212 23.82 -5.56 -6.99
N ASN A 213 24.31 -4.43 -6.50
CA ASN A 213 24.81 -4.29 -5.14
C ASN A 213 23.71 -3.71 -4.25
N TYR A 214 23.82 -3.97 -2.96
CA TYR A 214 22.94 -3.37 -1.97
C TYR A 214 23.73 -2.40 -1.10
N ILE A 215 23.25 -1.17 -1.01
CA ILE A 215 23.81 -0.17 -0.09
C ILE A 215 22.80 0.07 1.02
N THR A 216 23.28 0.06 2.27
CA THR A 216 22.50 0.45 3.44
C THR A 216 22.85 1.88 3.83
N SER A 217 21.83 2.72 4.01
CA SER A 217 21.98 4.09 4.52
C SER A 217 21.24 4.20 5.85
N SER A 218 21.91 4.66 6.90
CA SER A 218 21.32 4.85 8.22
C SER A 218 21.17 6.33 8.53
N VAL A 219 19.99 6.73 9.00
CA VAL A 219 19.62 8.13 9.29
C VAL A 219 19.05 8.20 10.70
N ASN A 220 19.56 9.12 11.53
CA ASN A 220 19.01 9.42 12.85
C ASN A 220 17.91 10.47 12.71
N SER A 221 16.67 10.04 12.58
CA SER A 221 15.52 10.93 12.43
C SER A 221 14.19 10.23 12.73
N HIS A 222 13.30 10.95 13.40
CA HIS A 222 11.87 10.60 13.53
C HIS A 222 11.07 10.74 12.22
N TYR A 223 11.69 11.22 11.12
CA TYR A 223 11.02 11.35 9.83
C TYR A 223 11.42 10.20 8.92
N ILE A 224 10.65 9.13 9.03
CA ILE A 224 10.84 7.91 8.28
C ILE A 224 10.26 8.05 6.86
N PRO A 225 10.89 7.45 5.84
CA PRO A 225 10.37 7.43 4.48
C PRO A 225 9.10 6.59 4.41
N LEU A 226 8.12 7.07 3.64
CA LEU A 226 6.97 6.25 3.28
C LEU A 226 7.28 5.53 1.98
N GLU A 227 7.70 4.27 2.07
CA GLU A 227 7.95 3.39 0.93
C GLU A 227 6.63 2.85 0.36
N GLY A 228 6.55 2.75 -0.98
CA GLY A 228 5.49 2.06 -1.67
C GLY A 228 4.21 2.85 -1.90
N VAL A 229 4.12 4.11 -1.47
CA VAL A 229 2.92 4.96 -1.62
C VAL A 229 2.82 5.49 -3.05
N GLU A 230 1.62 5.47 -3.64
CA GLU A 230 1.37 6.10 -4.94
C GLU A 230 1.19 7.63 -4.79
N VAL A 231 2.10 8.39 -5.40
CA VAL A 231 2.02 9.85 -5.51
C VAL A 231 1.51 10.21 -6.90
N ARG A 232 0.51 11.09 -6.95
CA ARG A 232 -0.12 11.56 -8.19
C ARG A 232 0.06 13.06 -8.33
N ALA A 233 0.41 13.50 -9.53
CA ALA A 233 0.37 14.88 -9.95
C ALA A 233 -0.68 15.02 -11.05
N ARG A 234 -1.74 15.78 -10.78
CA ARG A 234 -2.89 15.97 -11.68
C ARG A 234 -2.96 17.41 -12.13
N ARG A 235 -3.11 17.63 -13.44
CA ARG A 235 -3.61 18.88 -13.99
C ARG A 235 -4.83 18.59 -14.85
N TRP A 236 -5.99 19.02 -14.37
CA TRP A 236 -7.27 18.81 -15.04
C TRP A 236 -7.53 17.32 -15.38
N PHE A 237 -7.46 16.95 -16.66
CA PHE A 237 -7.69 15.60 -17.17
C PHE A 237 -6.40 14.78 -17.34
N THR A 238 -5.22 15.35 -17.07
CA THR A 238 -3.94 14.64 -17.17
C THR A 238 -3.44 14.31 -15.77
N THR A 239 -3.08 13.05 -15.56
CA THR A 239 -2.45 12.58 -14.31
C THR A 239 -1.21 11.77 -14.65
N TYR A 240 -0.14 12.09 -13.96
CA TYR A 240 1.08 11.29 -13.91
C TYR A 240 1.28 10.83 -12.46
N SER A 241 1.87 9.66 -12.29
CA SER A 241 2.11 9.09 -10.97
C SER A 241 3.44 8.37 -10.91
N ASP A 242 3.88 8.09 -9.69
CA ASP A 242 4.96 7.16 -9.38
C ASP A 242 4.77 6.60 -7.97
N ILE A 243 5.47 5.51 -7.67
CA ILE A 243 5.47 4.84 -6.37
C ILE A 243 6.75 5.19 -5.64
N THR A 244 6.64 5.58 -4.37
CA THR A 244 7.81 5.94 -3.58
C THR A 244 8.76 4.76 -3.36
N ASP A 245 10.06 5.00 -3.51
CA ASP A 245 11.12 4.04 -3.20
C ASP A 245 11.33 3.84 -1.69
N ALA A 246 12.31 3.01 -1.30
CA ALA A 246 12.66 2.75 0.10
C ALA A 246 13.11 4.02 0.88
N ASN A 247 13.45 5.11 0.20
CA ASN A 247 13.80 6.40 0.79
C ASN A 247 12.64 7.41 0.72
N GLY A 248 11.47 7.00 0.23
CA GLY A 248 10.30 7.86 0.06
C GLY A 248 10.37 8.72 -1.19
N ASN A 249 11.35 8.53 -2.08
CA ASN A 249 11.49 9.34 -3.29
C ASN A 249 10.58 8.86 -4.40
N TYR A 250 10.05 9.79 -5.21
CA TYR A 250 9.26 9.47 -6.38
C TYR A 250 9.56 10.46 -7.51
N VAL A 251 9.35 10.02 -8.75
CA VAL A 251 9.50 10.79 -9.98
C VAL A 251 8.39 10.37 -10.95
N CYS A 252 7.34 11.19 -11.06
CA CYS A 252 6.18 10.89 -11.89
C CYS A 252 6.54 10.62 -13.35
N ASN A 253 5.79 9.71 -13.98
CA ASN A 253 6.02 9.23 -15.35
C ASN A 253 5.70 10.22 -16.49
N GLY A 254 5.55 11.51 -16.22
CA GLY A 254 5.34 12.54 -17.25
C GLY A 254 5.72 13.94 -16.81
N THR A 255 5.43 14.94 -17.65
CA THR A 255 5.80 16.35 -17.42
C THR A 255 4.63 17.28 -17.61
N PHE A 256 4.64 18.40 -16.89
CA PHE A 256 3.68 19.48 -17.06
C PHE A 256 4.38 20.77 -17.48
N ASP A 257 3.67 21.62 -18.23
CA ASP A 257 4.13 22.98 -18.54
C ASP A 257 3.63 24.00 -17.51
N ARG A 258 2.76 23.59 -16.58
CA ARG A 258 2.16 24.44 -15.56
C ARG A 258 2.14 23.70 -14.24
N ASP A 259 1.67 24.35 -13.19
CA ASP A 259 1.45 23.73 -11.89
C ASP A 259 0.55 22.49 -11.98
N ALA A 260 0.74 21.58 -11.03
CA ALA A 260 -0.06 20.38 -10.91
C ALA A 260 -0.48 20.20 -9.45
N ASN A 261 -1.68 19.68 -9.28
CA ASN A 261 -2.23 19.31 -8.00
C ASN A 261 -1.66 17.96 -7.58
N TYR A 262 -0.84 17.98 -6.53
CA TYR A 262 -0.29 16.78 -5.95
C TYR A 262 -1.30 16.08 -5.03
N SER A 263 -1.23 14.76 -4.98
CA SER A 263 -1.97 13.96 -4.00
C SER A 263 -1.29 12.63 -3.72
N ILE A 264 -1.59 12.05 -2.57
CA ILE A 264 -1.35 10.64 -2.28
C ILE A 264 -2.70 9.93 -2.34
N LYS A 265 -2.76 8.78 -2.99
CA LYS A 265 -3.86 7.84 -2.82
C LYS A 265 -3.38 6.69 -1.95
N TRP A 266 -4.07 6.48 -0.83
CA TRP A 266 -3.69 5.45 0.13
C TRP A 266 -4.19 4.08 -0.36
N GLU A 267 -3.48 3.48 -1.31
CA GLU A 267 -3.80 2.16 -1.85
C GLU A 267 -2.59 1.46 -2.45
N ARG A 268 -2.74 0.16 -2.67
CA ARG A 268 -1.91 -0.71 -3.50
C ARG A 268 -2.77 -1.72 -4.25
N ALA A 269 -2.13 -2.65 -4.95
CA ALA A 269 -2.83 -3.67 -5.72
C ALA A 269 -3.73 -4.53 -4.81
N ASP A 270 -3.22 -4.88 -3.63
CA ASP A 270 -3.83 -5.88 -2.74
C ASP A 270 -4.73 -5.27 -1.66
N PHE A 271 -4.55 -3.99 -1.34
CA PHE A 271 -5.33 -3.30 -0.32
C PHE A 271 -5.58 -1.84 -0.64
N ASP A 272 -6.60 -1.25 -0.02
CA ASP A 272 -6.74 0.20 0.03
C ASP A 272 -7.33 0.72 1.33
N ILE A 273 -7.01 1.97 1.62
CA ILE A 273 -7.40 2.64 2.85
C ILE A 273 -8.62 3.52 2.62
N ARG A 274 -9.57 3.45 3.55
CA ARG A 274 -10.83 4.20 3.56
C ARG A 274 -10.85 5.27 4.65
N ASP A 275 -11.54 6.37 4.40
CA ASP A 275 -11.89 7.33 5.44
C ASP A 275 -13.15 6.86 6.18
N GLY A 276 -12.96 6.11 7.27
CA GLY A 276 -14.02 5.34 7.92
C GLY A 276 -14.47 4.15 7.07
N SER A 277 -15.78 3.91 7.01
CA SER A 277 -16.30 2.71 6.33
C SER A 277 -16.43 2.84 4.81
N TYR A 278 -16.43 4.07 4.27
CA TYR A 278 -16.67 4.35 2.86
C TYR A 278 -15.72 5.45 2.37
N GLY A 279 -15.47 5.49 1.07
CA GLY A 279 -14.68 6.55 0.44
C GLY A 279 -13.18 6.28 0.48
N GLN A 280 -12.54 6.44 -0.67
CA GLN A 280 -11.09 6.30 -0.80
C GLN A 280 -10.39 7.37 0.05
N ALA A 281 -9.41 6.98 0.85
CA ALA A 281 -8.58 7.92 1.57
C ALA A 281 -7.51 8.52 0.63
N TYR A 282 -7.37 9.84 0.71
CA TYR A 282 -6.35 10.63 0.01
C TYR A 282 -5.60 11.55 0.98
N PHE A 283 -4.37 11.92 0.61
CA PHE A 283 -3.77 13.18 1.04
C PHE A 283 -3.84 14.15 -0.14
N ASN A 284 -4.65 15.20 -0.05
CA ASN A 284 -4.67 16.23 -1.09
C ASN A 284 -3.58 17.28 -0.83
N GLY A 285 -2.57 17.29 -1.69
CA GLY A 285 -1.41 18.17 -1.64
C GLY A 285 -1.63 19.53 -2.31
N PRO A 286 -0.57 20.34 -2.41
CA PRO A 286 -0.63 21.67 -3.02
C PRO A 286 -0.83 21.61 -4.54
N ASP A 287 -1.30 22.72 -5.10
CA ASP A 287 -1.17 23.03 -6.53
C ASP A 287 0.11 23.84 -6.73
N MET A 288 1.12 23.24 -7.36
CA MET A 288 2.45 23.86 -7.48
C MET A 288 3.26 23.35 -8.68
N THR A 289 4.30 24.11 -9.02
CA THR A 289 5.39 23.68 -9.91
C THR A 289 6.61 23.26 -9.08
N GLY A 290 7.26 22.17 -9.47
CA GLY A 290 8.49 21.67 -8.83
C GLY A 290 8.24 20.56 -7.81
N ASP A 291 9.30 20.24 -7.05
CA ASP A 291 9.32 19.06 -6.18
C ASP A 291 8.38 19.19 -4.99
N TRP A 292 7.52 18.19 -4.77
CA TRP A 292 6.69 18.13 -3.57
C TRP A 292 7.32 17.19 -2.54
N ASN A 293 7.97 17.81 -1.56
CA ASN A 293 8.56 17.14 -0.40
C ASN A 293 7.60 17.25 0.80
N LEU A 294 6.96 16.14 1.17
CA LEU A 294 5.95 16.08 2.21
C LEU A 294 6.49 15.41 3.47
N VAL A 295 6.20 16.02 4.62
CA VAL A 295 6.33 15.38 5.94
C VAL A 295 4.96 15.36 6.60
N ILE A 296 4.42 14.16 6.81
CA ILE A 296 3.13 13.91 7.46
C ILE A 296 3.32 13.88 8.98
N ARG A 297 2.44 14.55 9.72
CA ARG A 297 2.46 14.67 11.17
C ARG A 297 1.04 14.54 11.72
N ASP A 298 0.94 14.23 13.00
CA ASP A 298 -0.30 14.20 13.79
C ASP A 298 -0.86 15.61 14.05
N GLU A 299 -0.05 16.65 13.90
CA GLU A 299 -0.42 18.06 13.94
C GLU A 299 -0.56 18.70 12.54
N GLY A 300 -1.47 19.69 12.41
CA GLY A 300 -1.61 20.49 11.19
C GLY A 300 -2.53 19.88 10.11
N LEU A 301 -2.00 19.65 8.90
CA LEU A 301 -2.79 19.58 7.65
C LEU A 301 -3.73 18.38 7.48
N SER A 302 -3.77 17.38 8.38
CA SER A 302 -4.83 16.35 8.48
C SER A 302 -4.43 15.28 9.51
N PRO A 303 -4.97 15.28 10.74
CA PRO A 303 -4.69 14.22 11.73
C PRO A 303 -4.99 12.81 11.21
N LYS A 304 -6.03 12.68 10.36
CA LYS A 304 -6.38 11.43 9.68
C LYS A 304 -5.28 10.92 8.74
N SER A 305 -4.52 11.80 8.12
CA SER A 305 -3.45 11.39 7.20
C SER A 305 -2.25 10.78 7.93
N PHE A 306 -2.01 11.17 9.19
CA PHE A 306 -1.05 10.49 10.05
C PHE A 306 -1.49 9.04 10.35
N LEU A 307 -2.76 8.87 10.72
CA LEU A 307 -3.37 7.55 10.88
C LEU A 307 -3.26 6.71 9.59
N PHE A 308 -3.67 7.24 8.44
CA PHE A 308 -3.60 6.53 7.17
C PHE A 308 -2.16 6.17 6.77
N ALA A 309 -1.19 7.03 7.07
CA ALA A 309 0.21 6.75 6.79
C ALA A 309 0.72 5.54 7.59
N HIS A 310 0.40 5.43 8.88
CA HIS A 310 0.83 4.30 9.70
C HIS A 310 0.03 3.01 9.41
N ILE A 311 -1.27 3.12 9.10
CA ILE A 311 -2.04 1.99 8.56
C ILE A 311 -1.40 1.49 7.25
N PHE A 312 -1.02 2.42 6.35
CA PHE A 312 -0.37 2.08 5.09
C PHE A 312 0.97 1.39 5.33
N ARG A 313 1.79 1.89 6.26
CA ARG A 313 3.08 1.27 6.61
C ARG A 313 2.90 -0.16 7.11
N ALA A 314 1.92 -0.42 7.96
CA ALA A 314 1.62 -1.76 8.46
C ALA A 314 1.13 -2.67 7.33
N ALA A 315 0.15 -2.23 6.55
CA ALA A 315 -0.36 -2.99 5.41
C ALA A 315 0.72 -3.27 4.36
N TYR A 316 1.56 -2.28 4.03
CA TYR A 316 2.67 -2.46 3.10
C TYR A 316 3.70 -3.45 3.63
N THR A 317 4.04 -3.36 4.93
CA THR A 317 4.92 -4.34 5.59
C THR A 317 4.33 -5.74 5.54
N TYR A 318 3.06 -5.90 5.89
CA TYR A 318 2.39 -7.19 5.91
C TYR A 318 2.30 -7.80 4.49
N TYR A 319 1.88 -7.05 3.48
CA TYR A 319 1.68 -7.59 2.12
C TYR A 319 2.97 -7.74 1.32
N TYR A 320 3.85 -6.75 1.37
CA TYR A 320 5.01 -6.67 0.47
C TYR A 320 6.34 -7.01 1.15
N LYS A 321 6.34 -7.24 2.47
CA LYS A 321 7.52 -7.67 3.24
C LYS A 321 7.28 -8.93 4.07
N ASN A 322 6.17 -9.65 3.85
CA ASN A 322 5.87 -10.92 4.53
C ASN A 322 7.00 -11.95 4.47
N TYR A 323 7.78 -11.96 3.38
CA TYR A 323 8.92 -12.86 3.19
C TYR A 323 9.98 -12.77 4.29
N LEU A 324 10.01 -11.68 5.07
CA LEU A 324 10.90 -11.53 6.23
C LEU A 324 10.53 -12.48 7.38
N TRP A 325 9.23 -12.77 7.55
CA TRP A 325 8.72 -13.65 8.61
C TRP A 325 8.14 -14.96 8.08
N GLY A 326 8.03 -15.10 6.75
CA GLY A 326 7.52 -16.30 6.08
C GLY A 326 6.03 -16.56 6.31
N ILE A 327 5.26 -15.49 6.55
CA ILE A 327 3.81 -15.56 6.79
C ILE A 327 3.01 -15.38 5.50
N LYS A 328 1.77 -15.85 5.52
CA LYS A 328 0.82 -15.66 4.42
C LYS A 328 0.20 -14.28 4.50
N THR A 329 -0.05 -13.70 3.33
CA THR A 329 -0.87 -12.50 3.19
C THR A 329 -2.32 -12.92 2.98
N PRO A 330 -3.30 -12.06 3.29
CA PRO A 330 -4.66 -12.26 2.80
C PRO A 330 -4.66 -12.56 1.30
N ASP A 331 -5.48 -13.52 0.90
CA ASP A 331 -5.55 -13.96 -0.49
C ASP A 331 -5.86 -12.75 -1.37
N GLU A 332 -4.99 -12.47 -2.36
CA GLU A 332 -5.12 -11.33 -3.27
C GLU A 332 -6.50 -11.32 -3.96
N ARG A 333 -7.19 -12.47 -3.96
CA ARG A 333 -8.49 -12.71 -4.59
C ARG A 333 -9.31 -13.77 -3.84
N GLY A 334 -9.56 -13.56 -2.54
CA GLY A 334 -10.48 -14.39 -1.75
C GLY A 334 -11.89 -14.54 -2.36
N PHE A 335 -12.86 -15.08 -1.63
CA PHE A 335 -14.23 -15.41 -2.12
C PHE A 335 -14.98 -14.27 -2.87
N LEU A 336 -14.52 -13.02 -2.75
CA LEU A 336 -15.09 -11.84 -3.41
C LEU A 336 -14.26 -11.26 -4.58
N GLU A 337 -13.08 -11.81 -4.89
CA GLU A 337 -12.12 -11.28 -5.90
C GLU A 337 -11.80 -9.78 -5.70
N GLN A 338 -11.77 -9.27 -4.46
CA GLN A 338 -11.62 -7.85 -4.17
C GLN A 338 -10.38 -7.57 -3.33
N ARG A 339 -9.73 -6.42 -3.58
CA ARG A 339 -8.69 -5.86 -2.71
C ARG A 339 -9.23 -5.65 -1.29
N LEU A 340 -8.40 -5.85 -0.26
CA LEU A 340 -8.79 -5.64 1.13
C LEU A 340 -9.08 -4.15 1.40
N HIS A 341 -10.18 -3.86 2.10
CA HIS A 341 -10.54 -2.50 2.49
C HIS A 341 -10.25 -2.25 3.97
N ILE A 342 -9.35 -1.32 4.26
CA ILE A 342 -8.94 -0.96 5.63
C ILE A 342 -9.40 0.47 5.95
N GLY A 343 -10.36 0.65 6.84
CA GLY A 343 -10.86 1.97 7.21
C GLY A 343 -10.14 2.56 8.41
N GLY A 344 -9.75 3.84 8.34
CA GLY A 344 -9.26 4.59 9.49
C GLY A 344 -10.30 5.57 10.02
N ARG A 345 -10.54 5.59 11.33
CA ARG A 345 -11.42 6.56 12.01
C ARG A 345 -10.68 7.31 13.11
N VAL A 346 -11.04 8.58 13.28
CA VAL A 346 -10.57 9.42 14.39
C VAL A 346 -11.83 9.85 15.15
N GLU A 347 -12.09 9.22 16.31
CA GLU A 347 -13.25 9.49 17.15
C GLU A 347 -12.81 9.75 18.59
N SER A 348 -13.49 10.65 19.32
CA SER A 348 -13.04 11.12 20.64
C SER A 348 -13.82 10.54 21.84
N ASN A 349 -14.78 9.64 21.66
CA ASN A 349 -15.73 9.29 22.74
C ASN A 349 -16.34 7.86 22.73
N PHE A 350 -15.72 6.87 22.09
CA PHE A 350 -16.18 5.48 22.23
C PHE A 350 -15.21 4.64 23.06
N ALA A 351 -15.70 4.22 24.22
CA ALA A 351 -15.07 3.19 25.05
C ALA A 351 -15.13 1.84 24.31
N SER A 352 -13.95 1.26 24.09
CA SER A 352 -13.66 -0.17 24.04
C SER A 352 -14.77 -1.09 23.48
N HIS A 353 -14.98 -1.05 22.16
CA HIS A 353 -15.37 -2.21 21.38
C HIS A 353 -14.62 -2.11 20.04
N PHE A 354 -13.70 -3.06 19.83
CA PHE A 354 -12.43 -2.86 19.13
C PHE A 354 -12.43 -3.35 17.67
N PHE A 355 -13.59 -3.63 17.09
CA PHE A 355 -13.69 -4.00 15.67
C PHE A 355 -15.14 -3.92 15.18
N ASP A 356 -15.33 -3.85 13.86
CA ASP A 356 -16.61 -4.16 13.22
C ASP A 356 -16.33 -4.80 11.84
N PHE A 357 -16.32 -6.14 11.76
CA PHE A 357 -16.33 -6.89 10.50
C PHE A 357 -17.69 -6.64 9.88
N ASN A 358 -17.76 -5.59 9.06
CA ASN A 358 -18.97 -5.35 8.33
C ASN A 358 -19.02 -6.34 7.15
N VAL A 359 -19.80 -7.41 7.32
CA VAL A 359 -20.23 -8.31 6.23
C VAL A 359 -21.31 -7.65 5.35
N LEU A 360 -21.62 -6.36 5.61
CA LEU A 360 -22.47 -5.57 4.73
C LEU A 360 -21.74 -5.39 3.40
N PHE A 361 -22.40 -5.80 2.31
CA PHE A 361 -22.03 -5.54 0.92
C PHE A 361 -21.88 -4.02 0.71
N GLN A 362 -20.78 -3.39 1.15
CA GLN A 362 -20.23 -2.09 0.70
C GLN A 362 -19.14 -1.43 1.58
N SER A 363 -18.72 -2.00 2.71
CA SER A 363 -17.90 -1.29 3.72
C SER A 363 -16.44 -1.74 3.83
N SER A 364 -15.62 -1.01 4.59
CA SER A 364 -14.31 -1.47 5.06
C SER A 364 -14.40 -2.81 5.80
N THR A 365 -13.55 -3.77 5.43
CA THR A 365 -13.43 -5.09 6.08
C THR A 365 -12.82 -4.96 7.48
N VAL A 366 -11.84 -4.07 7.63
CA VAL A 366 -11.15 -3.78 8.90
C VAL A 366 -11.32 -2.30 9.24
N LEU A 367 -11.51 -1.94 10.52
CA LEU A 367 -11.63 -0.56 10.99
C LEU A 367 -10.63 -0.26 12.12
N ILE A 368 -9.74 0.70 11.90
CA ILE A 368 -8.70 1.14 12.85
C ILE A 368 -9.05 2.51 13.43
N HIS A 369 -9.06 2.63 14.75
CA HIS A 369 -9.42 3.86 15.46
C HIS A 369 -8.18 4.52 16.10
N GLN A 370 -7.98 5.82 15.83
CA GLN A 370 -6.93 6.64 16.46
C GLN A 370 -7.47 7.26 17.76
N ASN A 371 -7.32 6.55 18.89
CA ASN A 371 -7.70 7.01 20.23
C ASN A 371 -6.44 7.31 21.06
N ASP A 372 -5.81 8.47 20.85
CA ASP A 372 -4.53 8.85 21.49
C ASP A 372 -3.36 7.85 21.30
N LYS A 373 -3.49 6.97 20.30
CA LYS A 373 -2.47 5.96 19.96
C LYS A 373 -1.22 6.60 19.36
N ASN A 374 -0.06 6.15 19.81
CA ASN A 374 1.23 6.49 19.20
C ASN A 374 1.44 5.74 17.86
N SER A 375 2.55 6.01 17.18
CA SER A 375 2.85 5.44 15.86
C SER A 375 2.96 3.91 15.89
N GLN A 376 3.63 3.38 16.92
CA GLN A 376 3.81 1.94 17.12
C GLN A 376 2.49 1.22 17.39
N GLU A 377 1.61 1.80 18.19
CA GLU A 377 0.29 1.23 18.51
C GLU A 377 -0.64 1.21 17.28
N ILE A 378 -0.63 2.26 16.45
CA ILE A 378 -1.40 2.25 15.19
C ILE A 378 -0.87 1.16 14.25
N PHE A 379 0.46 1.07 14.13
CA PHE A 379 1.11 0.07 13.30
C PHE A 379 0.79 -1.36 13.78
N GLY A 380 1.03 -1.64 15.06
CA GLY A 380 0.82 -2.97 15.67
C GLY A 380 -0.63 -3.41 15.61
N THR A 381 -1.58 -2.54 15.96
CA THR A 381 -3.01 -2.86 15.83
C THR A 381 -3.36 -3.21 14.38
N THR A 382 -2.81 -2.48 13.39
CA THR A 382 -3.09 -2.79 11.99
C THR A 382 -2.53 -4.16 11.60
N ILE A 383 -1.36 -4.56 12.11
CA ILE A 383 -0.79 -5.89 11.91
C ILE A 383 -1.67 -6.99 12.54
N HIS A 384 -2.18 -6.79 13.76
CA HIS A 384 -3.10 -7.70 14.45
C HIS A 384 -4.32 -8.02 13.58
N GLU A 385 -4.98 -6.98 13.09
CA GLU A 385 -6.17 -7.15 12.26
C GLU A 385 -5.85 -7.84 10.92
N LEU A 386 -4.69 -7.57 10.32
CA LEU A 386 -4.28 -8.25 9.10
C LEU A 386 -3.98 -9.74 9.33
N ALA A 387 -3.49 -10.10 10.51
CA ALA A 387 -3.27 -11.50 10.89
C ALA A 387 -4.57 -12.30 11.00
N HIS A 388 -5.63 -11.67 11.53
CA HIS A 388 -7.00 -12.22 11.50
C HIS A 388 -7.49 -12.44 10.07
N VAL A 389 -7.42 -11.39 9.23
CA VAL A 389 -7.93 -11.44 7.84
C VAL A 389 -7.19 -12.48 6.99
N SER A 390 -5.86 -12.58 7.14
CA SER A 390 -5.01 -13.50 6.37
C SER A 390 -5.51 -14.95 6.42
N HIS A 391 -6.09 -15.32 7.56
CA HIS A 391 -6.58 -16.67 7.80
C HIS A 391 -8.11 -16.81 7.70
N TRP A 392 -8.84 -15.69 7.65
CA TRP A 392 -10.26 -15.66 7.28
C TRP A 392 -10.43 -16.07 5.80
N ASP A 393 -9.69 -15.43 4.89
CA ASP A 393 -9.83 -15.66 3.44
C ASP A 393 -9.20 -16.97 2.95
N ALA A 394 -8.21 -17.52 3.66
CA ALA A 394 -7.58 -18.80 3.35
C ALA A 394 -8.41 -20.04 3.77
N GLY A 395 -9.63 -19.84 4.28
CA GLY A 395 -10.47 -20.93 4.79
C GLY A 395 -9.93 -21.56 6.08
N GLY A 396 -9.24 -20.78 6.93
CA GLY A 396 -8.68 -21.20 8.22
C GLY A 396 -9.59 -20.83 9.41
N PHE A 397 -10.01 -19.56 9.50
CA PHE A 397 -10.99 -19.09 10.47
C PHE A 397 -12.31 -18.75 9.76
N SER A 398 -13.41 -19.35 10.20
CA SER A 398 -14.75 -18.84 9.89
C SER A 398 -15.27 -18.04 11.09
N ASP A 399 -16.35 -17.28 10.91
CA ASP A 399 -17.16 -16.73 12.02
C ASP A 399 -17.42 -17.77 13.13
N ILE A 400 -17.46 -19.05 12.76
CA ILE A 400 -17.63 -20.19 13.66
C ILE A 400 -16.36 -20.46 14.50
N ASN A 401 -15.13 -20.33 13.97
CA ASN A 401 -13.92 -20.49 14.79
C ASN A 401 -13.73 -19.34 15.79
N TRP A 402 -14.05 -18.11 15.40
CA TRP A 402 -14.05 -16.97 16.34
C TRP A 402 -15.10 -17.15 17.46
N LEU A 403 -16.28 -17.72 17.13
CA LEU A 403 -17.31 -18.07 18.10
C LEU A 403 -16.98 -19.31 18.97
N LEU A 404 -16.11 -20.21 18.50
CA LEU A 404 -15.81 -21.50 19.15
C LEU A 404 -14.46 -21.54 19.90
N ASP A 405 -13.45 -20.76 19.49
CA ASP A 405 -12.12 -20.68 20.12
C ASP A 405 -11.47 -19.30 19.89
N ASN A 406 -11.95 -18.30 20.64
CA ASN A 406 -11.40 -16.93 20.64
C ASN A 406 -9.90 -16.91 21.01
N ARG A 407 -9.45 -17.87 21.82
CA ARG A 407 -8.09 -17.89 22.37
C ARG A 407 -7.03 -18.19 21.34
N MET A 408 -7.20 -19.24 20.55
CA MET A 408 -6.27 -19.52 19.46
C MET A 408 -6.18 -18.35 18.48
N THR A 409 -7.34 -17.80 18.11
CA THR A 409 -7.47 -16.76 17.08
C THR A 409 -6.80 -15.46 17.51
N GLU A 410 -7.14 -14.92 18.70
CA GLU A 410 -6.53 -13.70 19.22
C GLU A 410 -5.06 -13.89 19.60
N SER A 411 -4.68 -15.04 20.16
CA SER A 411 -3.28 -15.32 20.50
C SER A 411 -2.38 -15.43 19.27
N TRP A 412 -2.89 -15.91 18.14
CA TRP A 412 -2.18 -15.89 16.87
C TRP A 412 -1.95 -14.45 16.40
N ALA A 413 -3.02 -13.65 16.32
CA ALA A 413 -2.94 -12.27 15.84
C ALA A 413 -2.03 -11.40 16.71
N GLU A 414 -2.15 -11.53 18.04
CA GLU A 414 -1.31 -10.82 19.02
C GLU A 414 0.16 -11.21 18.86
N GLY A 415 0.42 -12.50 18.62
CA GLY A 415 1.75 -13.01 18.35
C GLY A 415 2.41 -12.41 17.11
N VAL A 416 1.65 -12.32 16.02
CA VAL A 416 2.10 -11.70 14.77
C VAL A 416 2.31 -10.20 14.96
N GLU A 417 1.39 -9.52 15.66
CA GLU A 417 1.54 -8.13 16.07
C GLU A 417 2.84 -7.92 16.84
N ALA A 418 3.08 -8.72 17.89
CA ALA A 418 4.26 -8.61 18.72
C ALA A 418 5.54 -8.80 17.89
N VAL A 419 5.65 -9.88 17.12
CA VAL A 419 6.87 -10.21 16.37
C VAL A 419 7.21 -9.15 15.34
N ILE A 420 6.24 -8.76 14.50
CA ILE A 420 6.48 -7.81 13.41
C ILE A 420 6.72 -6.41 13.97
N THR A 421 5.94 -5.99 14.97
CA THR A 421 6.07 -4.62 15.52
C THR A 421 7.39 -4.46 16.26
N ASN A 422 7.81 -5.46 17.06
CA ASN A 422 9.10 -5.41 17.73
C ASN A 422 10.28 -5.40 16.74
N ASP A 423 10.21 -6.18 15.65
CA ASP A 423 11.24 -6.18 14.61
C ASP A 423 11.31 -4.84 13.84
N VAL A 424 10.17 -4.26 13.49
CA VAL A 424 10.10 -2.98 12.75
C VAL A 424 10.55 -1.79 13.60
N TYR A 425 10.24 -1.80 14.89
CA TYR A 425 10.55 -0.71 15.83
C TYR A 425 11.84 -0.93 16.62
N ASP A 426 12.53 -2.06 16.43
CA ASP A 426 13.69 -2.49 17.23
C ASP A 426 13.40 -2.43 18.74
N THR A 427 12.20 -2.87 19.13
CA THR A 427 11.78 -3.03 20.52
C THR A 427 11.72 -4.50 20.90
N ASN A 428 11.59 -4.84 22.19
CA ASN A 428 11.54 -6.25 22.65
C ASN A 428 10.40 -6.52 23.64
N ASN A 429 9.40 -5.65 23.71
CA ASN A 429 8.39 -5.69 24.77
C ASN A 429 6.98 -5.26 24.32
N TYR A 430 6.79 -4.88 23.06
CA TYR A 430 5.48 -4.50 22.55
C TYR A 430 4.61 -5.74 22.35
N GLY A 431 3.39 -5.78 22.91
CA GLY A 431 2.43 -6.88 22.67
C GLY A 431 2.86 -8.28 23.12
N THR A 432 3.96 -8.45 23.86
CA THR A 432 4.49 -9.81 24.14
C THR A 432 3.70 -10.56 25.20
N ASN A 433 2.90 -9.84 26.00
CA ASN A 433 2.14 -10.36 27.14
C ASN A 433 2.97 -11.11 28.20
N GLN A 434 4.31 -11.05 28.13
CA GLN A 434 5.21 -11.72 29.07
C GLN A 434 5.12 -11.16 30.50
N ASN A 435 4.58 -9.95 30.67
CA ASN A 435 4.35 -9.34 31.97
C ASN A 435 3.00 -9.72 32.61
N ARG A 436 2.22 -10.59 31.96
CA ARG A 436 0.91 -11.01 32.45
C ARG A 436 1.01 -12.32 33.21
N THR A 437 0.15 -12.45 34.22
CA THR A 437 -0.01 -13.71 34.93
C THR A 437 -0.82 -14.70 34.09
N ILE A 438 -0.64 -15.99 34.36
CA ILE A 438 -1.46 -17.06 33.79
C ILE A 438 -2.94 -16.79 34.03
N ALA A 439 -3.31 -16.40 35.25
CA ALA A 439 -4.71 -16.13 35.61
C ALA A 439 -5.32 -15.01 34.76
N SER A 440 -4.58 -13.93 34.48
CA SER A 440 -5.09 -12.84 33.63
C SER A 440 -5.34 -13.24 32.18
N MET A 441 -4.57 -14.19 31.64
CA MET A 441 -4.68 -14.63 30.23
C MET A 441 -5.69 -15.78 30.04
N THR A 442 -6.08 -16.47 31.12
CA THR A 442 -6.93 -17.67 31.06
C THR A 442 -8.32 -17.49 31.65
N THR A 443 -8.61 -16.32 32.25
CA THR A 443 -9.92 -16.03 32.84
C THR A 443 -10.92 -15.60 31.77
N ASP A 444 -11.90 -16.47 31.50
CA ASP A 444 -13.01 -16.18 30.58
C ASP A 444 -13.75 -14.89 30.96
N GLY A 445 -14.04 -14.04 29.97
CA GLY A 445 -14.71 -12.76 30.14
C GLY A 445 -13.89 -11.69 30.89
N GLY A 446 -12.59 -11.92 31.11
CA GLY A 446 -11.65 -10.90 31.59
C GLY A 446 -11.20 -9.93 30.50
N ASP A 447 -10.54 -8.84 30.89
CA ASP A 447 -10.05 -7.80 29.97
C ASP A 447 -9.07 -8.29 28.90
N PHE A 448 -8.48 -9.49 29.09
CA PHE A 448 -7.50 -10.12 28.20
C PHE A 448 -7.94 -11.52 27.77
N ASP A 449 -9.24 -11.82 27.84
CA ASP A 449 -9.78 -13.10 27.40
C ASP A 449 -9.43 -13.34 25.91
N GLY A 450 -8.67 -14.40 25.67
CA GLY A 450 -8.18 -14.80 24.35
C GLY A 450 -6.75 -14.35 24.01
N TYR A 451 -6.18 -13.40 24.75
CA TYR A 451 -4.85 -12.84 24.50
C TYR A 451 -3.81 -13.54 25.38
N THR A 452 -2.95 -14.37 24.76
CA THR A 452 -1.89 -15.10 25.47
C THR A 452 -0.50 -14.76 24.92
N SER A 453 0.54 -15.12 25.66
CA SER A 453 1.95 -15.00 25.23
C SER A 453 2.40 -16.12 24.28
N ILE A 454 1.52 -17.07 23.90
CA ILE A 454 1.90 -18.36 23.32
C ILE A 454 2.82 -18.23 22.09
N VAL A 455 2.51 -17.35 21.14
CA VAL A 455 3.32 -17.23 19.91
C VAL A 455 4.69 -16.65 20.21
N TRP A 456 4.76 -15.66 21.11
CA TRP A 456 6.03 -15.05 21.51
C TRP A 456 6.91 -16.07 22.24
N ASP A 457 6.33 -16.85 23.16
CA ASP A 457 6.98 -17.92 23.94
C ASP A 457 7.48 -19.08 23.05
N LEU A 458 6.78 -19.38 21.95
CA LEU A 458 7.28 -20.36 20.97
C LEU A 458 8.56 -19.89 20.26
N ILE A 459 8.78 -18.57 20.15
CA ILE A 459 9.84 -17.97 19.35
C ILE A 459 11.05 -17.60 20.19
N ASP A 460 10.84 -16.84 21.27
CA ASP A 460 11.92 -16.28 22.07
C ASP A 460 12.57 -17.34 22.97
N ASN A 461 13.52 -16.92 23.81
CA ASN A 461 14.20 -17.84 24.74
C ASN A 461 14.09 -17.36 26.19
N VAL A 462 13.02 -16.64 26.53
CA VAL A 462 12.84 -16.00 27.82
C VAL A 462 11.79 -16.75 28.62
N ASN A 463 12.21 -17.43 29.68
CA ASN A 463 11.28 -18.02 30.62
C ASN A 463 10.73 -16.94 31.55
N GLN A 464 9.48 -16.51 31.37
CA GLN A 464 8.93 -15.37 32.14
C GLN A 464 8.98 -15.65 33.65
N ARG A 465 8.61 -16.86 34.08
CA ARG A 465 8.68 -17.25 35.48
C ARG A 465 10.09 -17.14 36.03
N MET A 466 11.07 -17.71 35.35
CA MET A 466 12.43 -17.87 35.88
C MET A 466 13.28 -16.61 35.67
N ASP A 467 13.25 -16.05 34.46
CA ASP A 467 14.15 -15.00 34.01
C ASP A 467 13.62 -13.60 34.35
N LEU A 468 12.30 -13.38 34.27
CA LEU A 468 11.69 -12.06 34.50
C LEU A 468 11.13 -11.90 35.92
N TYR A 469 10.58 -12.97 36.50
CA TYR A 469 9.81 -12.90 37.76
C TYR A 469 10.33 -13.79 38.89
N GLY A 470 11.60 -14.20 38.83
CA GLY A 470 12.32 -14.78 39.98
C GLY A 470 11.70 -16.07 40.55
N GLY A 471 11.12 -16.90 39.69
CA GLY A 471 10.47 -18.15 40.04
C GLY A 471 9.00 -18.05 40.44
N ASN A 472 8.36 -16.88 40.27
CA ASN A 472 6.96 -16.69 40.66
C ASN A 472 6.00 -17.55 39.80
N THR A 473 5.32 -18.49 40.44
CA THR A 473 4.41 -19.46 39.79
C THR A 473 3.16 -18.84 39.18
N ALA A 474 2.90 -17.55 39.42
CA ALA A 474 1.83 -16.83 38.74
C ALA A 474 2.11 -16.58 37.25
N TYR A 475 3.36 -16.69 36.81
CA TYR A 475 3.79 -16.48 35.43
C TYR A 475 4.10 -17.81 34.73
N VAL A 476 4.04 -17.78 33.40
CA VAL A 476 4.30 -18.92 32.52
C VAL A 476 5.73 -19.43 32.73
N ASN A 477 5.87 -20.74 32.91
CA ASN A 477 7.17 -21.42 32.87
C ASN A 477 7.44 -21.81 31.42
N ASP A 478 8.00 -20.88 30.66
CA ASP A 478 8.30 -21.11 29.25
C ASP A 478 9.67 -21.78 29.06
N ARG A 479 9.66 -22.94 28.40
CA ARG A 479 10.85 -23.74 28.08
C ARG A 479 10.94 -24.02 26.59
N VAL A 480 10.04 -23.46 25.81
CA VAL A 480 10.01 -23.56 24.36
C VAL A 480 10.84 -22.42 23.79
N SER A 481 11.44 -22.61 22.62
CA SER A 481 12.11 -21.53 21.89
C SER A 481 12.37 -21.92 20.43
N GLY A 482 12.63 -20.92 19.59
CA GLY A 482 13.23 -21.14 18.27
C GLY A 482 12.27 -21.65 17.20
N TYR A 483 10.96 -21.58 17.41
CA TYR A 483 10.02 -21.64 16.29
C TYR A 483 10.12 -20.34 15.48
N THR A 484 9.82 -20.43 14.19
CA THR A 484 9.61 -19.26 13.33
C THR A 484 8.13 -18.96 13.20
N LEU A 485 7.78 -17.72 12.88
CA LEU A 485 6.38 -17.31 12.66
C LEU A 485 5.72 -18.18 11.56
N SER A 486 6.46 -18.51 10.51
CA SER A 486 6.02 -19.43 9.45
C SER A 486 5.72 -20.86 9.95
N GLN A 487 6.54 -21.42 10.82
CA GLN A 487 6.28 -22.75 11.41
C GLN A 487 5.03 -22.75 12.28
N ILE A 488 4.83 -21.67 13.04
CA ILE A 488 3.66 -21.48 13.89
C ILE A 488 2.40 -21.31 13.06
N GLU A 489 2.46 -20.52 11.99
CA GLU A 489 1.36 -20.31 11.04
C GLU A 489 0.98 -21.61 10.32
N ASN A 490 1.96 -22.38 9.84
CA ASN A 490 1.71 -23.63 9.13
C ASN A 490 1.11 -24.72 10.05
N ALA A 491 1.34 -24.62 11.35
CA ALA A 491 0.72 -25.49 12.33
C ALA A 491 -0.72 -25.09 12.67
N LEU A 492 -1.19 -23.89 12.27
CA LEU A 492 -2.58 -23.48 12.53
C LEU A 492 -3.56 -24.48 11.90
N PRO A 493 -4.57 -24.92 12.65
CA PRO A 493 -5.50 -25.90 12.14
C PRO A 493 -6.54 -25.26 11.21
N SER A 494 -7.06 -26.05 10.26
CA SER A 494 -8.16 -25.64 9.37
C SER A 494 -9.51 -25.43 10.11
N LEU A 495 -10.58 -25.08 9.39
CA LEU A 495 -11.96 -24.70 9.82
C LEU A 495 -12.64 -25.45 11.00
N LEU A 496 -12.11 -26.54 11.52
CA LEU A 496 -12.64 -27.28 12.69
C LEU A 496 -11.55 -27.55 13.75
N GLY A 497 -10.47 -26.78 13.71
CA GLY A 497 -9.35 -26.83 14.62
C GLY A 497 -9.65 -26.35 16.02
N SER A 498 -8.77 -26.67 16.95
CA SER A 498 -8.80 -26.20 18.34
C SER A 498 -7.40 -25.85 18.81
N TRP A 499 -7.30 -25.13 19.93
CA TRP A 499 -6.07 -24.93 20.70
C TRP A 499 -5.17 -26.18 20.76
N TRP A 500 -5.78 -27.35 21.02
CA TRP A 500 -5.05 -28.62 21.14
C TRP A 500 -4.65 -29.24 19.81
N THR A 501 -5.35 -28.92 18.73
CA THR A 501 -4.97 -29.32 17.37
C THR A 501 -3.74 -28.52 16.94
N TRP A 502 -3.76 -27.20 17.15
CA TRP A 502 -2.59 -26.34 16.88
C TRP A 502 -1.35 -26.83 17.63
N ARG A 503 -1.50 -27.14 18.92
CA ARG A 503 -0.45 -27.75 19.74
C ARG A 503 0.14 -29.02 19.13
N SER A 504 -0.72 -29.90 18.62
CA SER A 504 -0.30 -31.19 18.08
C SER A 504 0.47 -31.01 16.78
N ASN A 505 -0.05 -30.17 15.87
CA ASN A 505 0.65 -29.81 14.63
C ASN A 505 2.01 -29.17 14.90
N LEU A 506 2.13 -28.29 15.91
CA LEU A 506 3.41 -27.69 16.29
C LEU A 506 4.48 -28.75 16.64
N VAL A 507 4.07 -29.82 17.35
CA VAL A 507 4.96 -30.92 17.74
C VAL A 507 5.22 -31.89 16.59
N ASP A 508 4.20 -32.20 15.79
CA ASP A 508 4.26 -33.26 14.78
C ASP A 508 4.91 -32.80 13.45
N ASP A 509 4.72 -31.52 13.09
CA ASP A 509 5.11 -30.99 11.78
C ASP A 509 6.46 -30.26 11.78
N ASN A 510 7.08 -30.09 12.95
CA ASN A 510 8.34 -29.38 13.11
C ASN A 510 9.40 -30.26 13.78
N ASN A 511 10.65 -30.06 13.41
CA ASN A 511 11.80 -30.65 14.11
C ASN A 511 12.45 -29.56 14.97
N ASN A 512 11.89 -29.29 16.15
CA ASN A 512 12.37 -28.25 17.05
C ASN A 512 12.98 -28.88 18.33
N PRO A 513 14.21 -28.52 18.75
CA PRO A 513 14.85 -29.09 19.94
C PRO A 513 14.05 -28.96 21.25
N THR A 514 13.10 -28.04 21.31
CA THR A 514 12.26 -27.74 22.49
C THR A 514 10.81 -28.21 22.36
N GLU A 515 10.46 -28.96 21.30
CA GLU A 515 9.10 -29.48 21.05
C GLU A 515 8.52 -30.28 22.23
N GLY A 516 9.38 -30.96 23.00
CA GLY A 516 9.00 -31.72 24.20
C GLY A 516 8.36 -30.88 25.31
N TYR A 517 8.51 -29.55 25.27
CA TYR A 517 7.91 -28.61 26.24
C TYR A 517 6.65 -27.91 25.72
N VAL A 518 6.32 -28.02 24.42
CA VAL A 518 5.16 -27.35 23.80
C VAL A 518 3.85 -27.74 24.47
N THR A 519 3.70 -29.02 24.82
CA THR A 519 2.47 -29.49 25.49
C THR A 519 2.27 -28.85 26.86
N GLU A 520 3.33 -28.67 27.65
CA GLU A 520 3.26 -28.00 28.95
C GLU A 520 2.95 -26.51 28.79
N LEU A 521 3.53 -25.84 27.80
CA LEU A 521 3.26 -24.43 27.52
C LEU A 521 1.78 -24.21 27.21
N PHE A 522 1.20 -25.00 26.29
CA PHE A 522 -0.22 -24.93 25.95
C PHE A 522 -1.15 -25.27 27.13
N GLN A 523 -0.71 -26.13 28.06
CA GLN A 523 -1.47 -26.45 29.28
C GLN A 523 -1.48 -25.32 30.31
N GLN A 524 -0.43 -24.50 30.37
CA GLN A 524 -0.39 -23.34 31.26
C GLN A 524 -1.33 -22.22 30.76
N LEU A 525 -1.58 -22.16 29.46
CA LEU A 525 -2.33 -21.09 28.78
C LEU A 525 -3.74 -21.51 28.34
N ASN A 526 -4.20 -22.72 28.70
CA ASN A 526 -5.57 -23.20 28.47
C ASN A 526 -6.35 -23.22 29.78
#